data_AF-A0A7C5FF97-F1
#
_entry.id   AF-A0A7C5FF97-F1
#
_cell.length_a   1.000
_cell.length_b   1.000
_cell.length_c   1.000
_cell.angle_alpha   90.00
_cell.angle_beta   90.00
_cell.angle_gamma   90.00
#
_symmetry.space_group_name_H-M   'P 1'
#
loop_
_entity.id
_entity.type
_entity.pdbx_description
1 polymer ?
#
loop_
_entity_poly.entity_id
_entity_poly.type
_entity_poly.pdbx_seq_one_letter_code
_entity_poly.pdbx_strand_id
1 'polypeptide(L)'
;PETIELLGLCVGAGLDFMSAVTWVIDKVSANPMIEELSIVLKEIKVGKPRAEALRDLGRRVDIPDVRSFTRTLIQADRMGTPVEEAFKILSEDIRMRRFYNAERQARLAPIKMLIPLIFFILPVIFIIVAGPILVNFIVKGFPISM
;
A
#
# COMPACT_ATOMS: atom_id res chain seq x y z
N PRO A 1 17.18 20.80 -29.38
CA PRO A 1 18.36 20.11 -28.79
C PRO A 1 18.83 20.79 -27.50
N GLU A 2 19.30 22.04 -27.56
CA GLU A 2 19.81 22.79 -26.39
C GLU A 2 18.80 22.89 -25.24
N THR A 3 17.53 23.16 -25.53
CA THR A 3 16.47 23.23 -24.50
C THR A 3 16.25 21.90 -23.78
N ILE A 4 16.45 20.77 -24.46
CA ILE A 4 16.29 19.43 -23.89
C ILE A 4 17.49 19.10 -23.00
N GLU A 5 18.70 19.46 -23.44
CA GLU A 5 19.93 19.31 -22.65
C GLU A 5 19.87 20.14 -21.37
N LEU A 6 19.42 21.40 -21.47
CA LEU A 6 19.21 22.27 -20.31
C LEU A 6 18.17 21.70 -19.35
N LEU A 7 17.05 21.18 -19.87
CA LEU A 7 16.05 20.47 -19.08
C LEU A 7 16.64 19.26 -18.36
N GLY A 8 17.46 18.46 -19.06
CA GLY A 8 18.18 17.33 -18.49
C GLY A 8 19.12 17.75 -17.37
N LEU A 9 19.83 18.88 -17.53
CA LEU A 9 20.71 19.44 -16.49
C LEU A 9 19.93 19.91 -15.26
N CYS A 10 18.80 20.61 -15.45
CA CYS A 10 17.94 21.05 -14.35
C CYS A 10 17.40 19.87 -13.54
N VAL A 11 16.91 18.83 -14.22
CA VAL A 11 16.42 17.61 -13.55
C VAL A 11 17.58 16.86 -12.88
N GLY A 12 18.75 16.78 -13.52
CA GLY A 12 19.95 16.19 -12.92
C GLY A 12 20.46 16.94 -11.68
N ALA A 13 20.21 18.24 -11.60
CA ALA A 13 20.50 19.08 -10.44
C ALA A 13 19.46 18.97 -9.31
N GLY A 14 18.44 18.12 -9.47
CA GLY A 14 17.44 17.83 -8.44
C GLY A 14 16.16 18.65 -8.52
N LEU A 15 15.94 19.44 -9.59
CA LEU A 15 14.63 20.04 -9.83
C LEU A 15 13.64 18.97 -10.26
N ASP A 16 12.41 19.04 -9.75
CA ASP A 16 11.33 18.25 -10.33
C ASP A 16 11.08 18.70 -11.78
N PHE A 17 10.65 17.76 -12.62
CA PHE A 17 10.48 18.01 -14.04
C PHE A 17 9.53 19.19 -14.34
N MET A 18 8.46 19.37 -13.56
CA MET A 18 7.49 20.45 -13.83
C MET A 18 8.07 21.81 -13.48
N SER A 19 8.82 21.91 -12.39
CA SER A 19 9.58 23.10 -12.04
C SER A 19 10.70 23.37 -13.03
N ALA A 20 11.40 22.35 -13.52
CA ALA A 20 12.42 22.48 -14.56
C ALA A 20 11.82 23.02 -15.87
N VAL A 21 10.67 22.50 -16.30
CA VAL A 21 9.95 23.00 -17.48
C VAL A 21 9.55 24.46 -17.30
N THR A 22 8.95 24.80 -16.16
CA THR A 22 8.53 26.18 -15.87
C THR A 22 9.72 27.13 -15.85
N TRP A 23 10.81 26.73 -15.19
CA TRP A 23 12.04 27.52 -15.10
C TRP A 23 12.68 27.75 -16.48
N VAL A 24 12.73 26.71 -17.32
CA VAL A 24 13.28 26.81 -18.68
C VAL A 24 12.39 27.70 -19.57
N ILE A 25 11.06 27.62 -19.44
CA ILE A 25 10.14 28.52 -20.16
C ILE A 25 10.34 29.98 -19.75
N ASP A 26 10.54 30.25 -18.46
CA ASP A 26 10.70 31.62 -17.96
C ASP A 26 12.10 32.21 -18.26
N LYS A 27 13.14 31.37 -18.31
CA LYS A 27 14.54 31.83 -18.37
C LYS A 27 15.14 31.81 -19.77
N VAL A 28 14.64 30.97 -20.67
CA VAL A 28 15.15 30.84 -22.04
C VAL A 28 14.31 31.68 -22.99
N SER A 29 14.98 32.37 -23.91
CA SER A 29 14.31 33.12 -24.98
C SER A 29 13.40 32.22 -25.82
N ALA A 30 12.27 32.79 -26.28
CA ALA A 30 11.27 32.07 -27.06
C ALA A 30 11.91 31.34 -28.24
N ASN A 31 11.64 30.03 -28.30
CA ASN A 31 12.04 29.16 -29.40
C ASN A 31 10.94 28.12 -29.62
N PRO A 32 10.92 27.40 -30.76
CA PRO A 32 9.85 26.46 -31.08
C PRO A 32 9.65 25.37 -30.02
N MET A 33 10.72 24.94 -29.35
CA MET A 33 10.65 23.94 -28.27
C MET A 33 10.03 24.52 -26.99
N ILE A 34 10.32 25.78 -26.66
CA ILE A 34 9.74 26.50 -25.51
C ILE A 34 8.24 26.72 -25.71
N GLU A 35 7.81 27.04 -26.93
CA GLU A 35 6.38 27.15 -27.26
C GLU A 35 5.67 25.80 -27.09
N GLU A 36 6.25 24.73 -27.60
CA GLU A 36 5.73 23.37 -27.44
C GLU A 36 5.67 22.92 -25.97
N LEU A 37 6.70 23.24 -25.18
CA LEU A 37 6.71 22.99 -23.73
C LEU A 37 5.66 23.83 -22.99
N SER A 38 5.39 25.06 -23.45
CA SER A 38 4.35 25.91 -22.90
C SER A 38 2.95 25.34 -23.17
N ILE A 39 2.74 24.75 -24.35
CA ILE A 39 1.51 24.00 -24.67
C ILE A 39 1.36 22.82 -23.72
N VAL A 40 2.41 22.01 -23.53
CA VAL A 40 2.38 20.87 -22.58
C VAL A 40 2.03 21.33 -21.17
N LEU A 41 2.67 22.40 -20.69
CA LEU A 41 2.40 22.95 -19.36
C LEU A 41 0.94 23.41 -19.22
N LYS A 42 0.38 24.03 -20.27
CA LYS A 42 -1.03 24.45 -20.31
C LYS A 42 -1.97 23.25 -20.32
N GLU A 43 -1.70 22.23 -21.13
CA GLU A 43 -2.48 20.99 -21.20
C GLU A 43 -2.54 20.30 -19.82
N ILE A 44 -1.41 20.23 -19.12
CA ILE A 44 -1.35 19.67 -17.77
C ILE A 44 -2.14 20.54 -16.77
N LYS A 45 -2.01 21.87 -16.85
CA LYS A 45 -2.76 22.80 -15.97
C LYS A 45 -4.28 22.71 -16.14
N VAL A 46 -4.78 22.36 -17.33
CA VAL A 46 -6.22 22.16 -17.58
C VAL A 46 -6.70 20.74 -17.25
N GLY A 47 -5.84 19.90 -16.65
CA GLY A 47 -6.21 18.58 -16.13
C GLY A 47 -5.84 17.39 -17.02
N LYS A 48 -5.10 17.59 -18.13
CA LYS A 48 -4.63 16.48 -18.96
C LYS A 48 -3.56 15.67 -18.22
N PRO A 49 -3.59 14.33 -18.24
CA PRO A 49 -2.55 13.51 -17.63
C PRO A 49 -1.16 13.84 -18.21
N ARG A 50 -0.16 14.00 -17.33
CA ARG A 50 1.22 14.36 -17.72
C ARG A 50 1.79 13.43 -18.78
N ALA A 51 1.63 12.13 -18.58
CA ALA A 51 2.10 11.12 -19.53
C ALA A 51 1.45 11.24 -20.92
N GLU A 52 0.22 11.73 -21.00
CA GLU A 52 -0.49 11.95 -22.26
C GLU A 52 -0.02 13.23 -22.95
N ALA A 53 0.10 14.34 -22.20
CA ALA A 53 0.62 15.60 -22.73
C ALA A 53 2.06 15.45 -23.28
N LEU A 54 2.93 14.72 -22.58
CA LEU A 54 4.29 14.40 -23.06
C LEU A 54 4.29 13.48 -24.28
N ARG A 55 3.32 12.57 -24.37
CA ARG A 55 3.18 11.70 -25.55
C ARG A 55 2.76 12.51 -26.77
N ASP A 56 1.87 13.49 -26.58
CA ASP A 56 1.45 14.38 -27.66
C ASP A 56 2.57 15.33 -28.08
N LEU A 57 3.40 15.82 -27.15
CA LEU A 57 4.63 16.55 -27.49
C LEU A 57 5.52 15.73 -28.44
N GLY A 58 5.76 14.46 -28.14
CA GLY A 58 6.58 13.58 -28.99
C GLY A 58 5.92 13.19 -30.33
N ARG A 59 4.61 13.42 -30.48
CA ARG A 59 3.88 13.30 -31.76
C ARG A 59 3.94 14.59 -32.58
N ARG A 60 3.80 15.76 -31.94
CA ARG A 60 3.85 17.09 -32.59
C ARG A 60 5.26 17.42 -33.06
N VAL A 61 6.24 17.13 -32.22
CA VAL A 61 7.66 17.34 -32.52
C VAL A 61 8.23 16.03 -33.05
N ASP A 62 8.22 15.86 -34.38
CA ASP A 62 8.72 14.67 -35.10
C ASP A 62 10.25 14.60 -35.15
N ILE A 63 10.90 14.81 -34.00
CA ILE A 63 12.35 14.75 -33.84
C ILE A 63 12.70 13.53 -32.97
N PRO A 64 13.60 12.63 -33.42
CA PRO A 64 13.97 11.43 -32.68
C PRO A 64 14.39 11.69 -31.23
N ASP A 65 15.18 12.75 -31.00
CA ASP A 65 15.68 13.13 -29.68
C ASP A 65 14.54 13.49 -28.71
N VAL A 66 13.55 14.26 -29.19
CA VAL A 66 12.37 14.66 -28.39
C VAL A 66 11.51 13.45 -28.06
N ARG A 67 11.36 12.52 -29.01
CA ARG A 67 10.61 11.28 -28.80
C ARG A 67 11.30 10.35 -27.81
N SER A 68 12.62 10.27 -27.86
CA SER A 68 13.42 9.51 -26.88
C SER A 68 13.30 10.14 -25.49
N PHE A 69 13.49 11.46 -25.39
CA PHE A 69 13.37 12.23 -24.17
C PHE A 69 11.99 12.10 -23.50
N THR A 70 10.92 12.33 -24.25
CA THR A 70 9.54 12.20 -23.73
C THR A 70 9.22 10.77 -23.28
N ARG A 71 9.69 9.74 -23.99
CA ARG A 71 9.54 8.34 -23.57
C ARG A 71 10.25 8.06 -22.24
N THR A 72 11.50 8.51 -22.10
CA THR A 72 12.27 8.35 -20.86
C THR A 72 11.60 9.08 -19.70
N LEU A 73 11.07 10.29 -19.93
CA LEU A 73 10.32 11.03 -18.92
C LEU A 73 9.02 10.36 -18.52
N ILE A 74 8.24 9.82 -19.47
CA ILE A 74 7.01 9.07 -19.17
C ILE A 74 7.36 7.81 -18.36
N GLN A 75 8.49 7.19 -18.64
CA GLN A 75 8.98 6.03 -17.88
C GLN A 75 9.46 6.42 -16.47
N ALA A 76 10.10 7.58 -16.32
CA ALA A 76 10.51 8.13 -15.02
C ALA A 76 9.31 8.65 -14.20
N ASP A 77 8.28 9.19 -14.85
CA ASP A 77 7.02 9.63 -14.23
C ASP A 77 6.32 8.46 -13.53
N ARG A 78 6.29 7.30 -14.18
CA ARG A 78 5.80 6.05 -13.57
C ARG A 78 6.57 5.64 -12.30
N MET A 79 7.81 6.09 -12.15
CA MET A 79 8.62 5.87 -10.94
C MET A 79 8.47 7.01 -9.92
N GLY A 80 8.13 8.23 -10.37
CA GLY A 80 8.18 9.46 -9.59
C GLY A 80 6.84 9.92 -8.99
N THR A 81 5.69 9.37 -9.37
CA THR A 81 4.41 9.72 -8.72
C THR A 81 3.43 8.53 -8.76
N PRO A 82 2.70 8.20 -7.66
CA PRO A 82 2.59 8.98 -6.42
C PRO A 82 2.64 8.19 -5.08
N VAL A 83 3.24 8.84 -4.09
CA VAL A 83 2.86 8.68 -2.66
C VAL A 83 1.34 8.79 -2.48
N GLU A 84 0.62 9.52 -3.32
CA GLU A 84 -0.85 9.58 -3.46
C GLU A 84 -1.55 8.26 -3.87
N GLU A 85 -1.06 7.49 -4.86
CA GLU A 85 -1.62 6.17 -5.20
C GLU A 85 -1.25 5.15 -4.12
N ALA A 86 -0.02 5.25 -3.58
CA ALA A 86 0.38 4.51 -2.38
C ALA A 86 -0.47 4.88 -1.15
N PHE A 87 -0.84 6.16 -0.97
CA PHE A 87 -1.73 6.63 0.10
C PHE A 87 -3.15 6.15 -0.11
N LYS A 88 -3.62 6.05 -1.36
CA LYS A 88 -4.94 5.54 -1.71
C LYS A 88 -5.04 4.06 -1.37
N ILE A 89 -4.04 3.27 -1.79
CA ILE A 89 -3.90 1.86 -1.43
C ILE A 89 -3.77 1.68 0.10
N LEU A 90 -2.94 2.50 0.76
CA LEU A 90 -2.78 2.46 2.22
C LEU A 90 -4.05 2.87 2.97
N SER A 91 -4.81 3.84 2.46
CA SER A 91 -6.07 4.30 3.06
C SER A 91 -7.15 3.22 2.98
N GLU A 92 -7.20 2.48 1.87
CA GLU A 92 -8.07 1.30 1.72
C GLU A 92 -7.66 0.18 2.68
N ASP A 93 -6.35 -0.11 2.82
CA ASP A 93 -5.85 -1.12 3.77
C ASP A 93 -6.17 -0.74 5.23
N ILE A 94 -6.03 0.54 5.62
CA ILE A 94 -6.38 1.01 6.97
C ILE A 94 -7.87 0.84 7.26
N ARG A 95 -8.76 1.13 6.30
CA ARG A 95 -10.22 0.89 6.47
C ARG A 95 -10.51 -0.60 6.66
N MET A 96 -9.86 -1.46 5.87
CA MET A 96 -10.01 -2.92 6.00
C MET A 96 -9.50 -3.43 7.35
N ARG A 97 -8.33 -2.97 7.80
CA ARG A 97 -7.76 -3.32 9.11
C ARG A 97 -8.63 -2.90 10.30
N ARG A 98 -9.32 -1.76 10.21
CA ARG A 98 -10.31 -1.37 11.24
C ARG A 98 -11.43 -2.40 11.37
N PHE A 99 -11.88 -2.95 10.25
CA PHE A 99 -12.90 -4.00 10.22
C PHE A 99 -12.38 -5.33 10.80
N TYR A 100 -11.19 -5.78 10.39
CA TYR A 100 -10.57 -7.00 10.92
C TYR A 100 -10.20 -6.93 12.40
N ASN A 101 -9.83 -5.75 12.91
CA ASN A 101 -9.52 -5.55 14.33
C ASN A 101 -10.79 -5.64 15.19
N ALA A 102 -11.95 -5.22 14.69
CA ALA A 102 -13.23 -5.44 15.36
C ALA A 102 -13.58 -6.93 15.40
N GLU A 103 -13.33 -7.67 14.32
CA GLU A 103 -13.57 -9.12 14.24
C GLU A 103 -12.61 -9.93 15.14
N ARG A 104 -11.37 -9.49 15.30
CA ARG A 104 -10.40 -10.13 16.22
C ARG A 104 -10.87 -10.16 17.66
N GLN A 105 -11.62 -9.15 18.12
CA GLN A 105 -12.18 -9.14 19.48
C GLN A 105 -13.30 -10.19 19.63
N ALA A 106 -14.09 -10.43 18.58
CA ALA A 106 -15.10 -11.49 18.57
C ALA A 106 -14.47 -12.89 18.60
N ARG A 107 -13.30 -13.08 17.96
CA ARG A 107 -12.60 -14.38 17.90
C ARG A 107 -11.96 -14.81 19.23
N LEU A 108 -11.85 -13.91 20.22
CA LEU A 108 -11.44 -14.23 21.59
C LEU A 108 -12.58 -14.78 22.47
N ALA A 109 -13.84 -14.66 22.03
CA ALA A 109 -14.99 -15.19 22.74
C ALA A 109 -14.94 -16.72 22.96
N PRO A 110 -14.60 -17.58 21.96
CA PRO A 110 -14.60 -19.03 22.17
C PRO A 110 -13.56 -19.51 23.19
N ILE A 111 -12.38 -18.89 23.27
CA ILE A 111 -11.36 -19.27 24.28
C ILE A 111 -11.83 -18.94 25.70
N LYS A 112 -12.54 -17.81 25.90
CA LYS A 112 -13.12 -17.45 27.19
C LYS A 112 -14.25 -18.40 27.63
N MET A 113 -14.95 -19.05 26.68
CA MET A 113 -16.01 -20.03 26.96
C MET A 113 -15.48 -21.44 27.26
N LEU A 114 -14.27 -21.80 26.81
CA LEU A 114 -13.67 -23.11 27.08
C LEU A 114 -13.19 -23.28 28.53
N ILE A 115 -12.71 -22.21 29.18
CA ILE A 115 -12.21 -22.27 30.55
C ILE A 115 -13.31 -22.71 31.54
N PRO A 116 -14.52 -22.12 31.55
CA PRO A 116 -15.62 -22.61 32.38
C PRO A 116 -16.02 -24.05 32.04
N LEU A 117 -16.08 -24.40 30.76
CA LEU A 117 -16.51 -25.74 30.34
C LEU A 117 -15.59 -26.84 30.90
N ILE A 118 -14.27 -26.64 30.83
CA ILE A 118 -13.29 -27.58 31.40
C ILE A 118 -13.45 -27.66 32.93
N PHE A 119 -13.64 -26.53 33.61
CA PHE A 119 -13.81 -26.50 35.06
C PHE A 119 -15.08 -27.23 35.54
N PHE A 120 -16.14 -27.31 34.72
CA PHE A 120 -17.35 -28.07 35.04
C PHE A 120 -17.28 -29.55 34.62
N ILE A 121 -16.67 -29.88 33.48
CA ILE A 121 -16.60 -31.27 32.98
C ILE A 121 -15.53 -32.09 33.72
N LEU A 122 -14.36 -31.50 33.98
CA LEU A 122 -13.24 -32.19 34.65
C LEU A 122 -13.61 -32.77 36.03
N PRO A 123 -14.30 -32.06 36.94
CA PRO A 123 -14.71 -32.65 38.22
C PRO A 123 -15.74 -33.77 38.03
N VAL A 124 -16.63 -33.68 37.03
CA VAL A 124 -17.62 -34.72 36.74
C VAL A 124 -16.93 -36.00 36.27
N ILE A 125 -15.97 -35.90 35.35
CA ILE A 125 -15.18 -37.05 34.89
C ILE A 125 -14.38 -37.64 36.06
N PHE A 126 -13.79 -36.80 36.91
CA PHE A 126 -13.05 -37.26 38.08
C PHE A 126 -13.96 -38.04 39.04
N ILE A 127 -15.18 -37.58 39.30
CA ILE A 127 -16.16 -38.29 40.14
C ILE A 127 -16.57 -39.62 39.49
N ILE A 128 -16.79 -39.67 38.18
CA ILE A 128 -17.19 -40.90 37.48
C ILE A 128 -16.07 -41.96 37.49
N VAL A 129 -14.81 -41.54 37.32
CA VAL A 129 -13.67 -42.46 37.27
C VAL A 129 -13.16 -42.81 38.66
N ALA A 130 -12.96 -41.83 39.54
CA ALA A 130 -12.46 -42.05 40.90
C ALA A 130 -13.55 -42.55 41.85
N GLY A 131 -14.82 -42.22 41.62
CA GLY A 131 -15.96 -42.66 42.43
C GLY A 131 -16.02 -44.17 42.63
N PRO A 132 -16.09 -45.01 41.57
CA PRO A 132 -16.14 -46.46 41.73
C PRO A 132 -14.84 -47.02 42.33
N ILE A 133 -13.68 -46.37 42.10
CA ILE A 133 -12.40 -46.80 42.68
C ILE A 133 -12.39 -46.55 44.18
N LEU A 134 -12.81 -45.37 44.63
CA LEU A 134 -12.94 -45.01 46.04
C LEU A 134 -14.01 -45.85 46.74
N VAL A 135 -15.17 -46.05 46.12
CA VAL A 135 -16.22 -46.92 46.67
C VAL A 135 -15.74 -48.36 46.76
N ASN A 136 -15.09 -48.90 45.73
CA ASN A 136 -14.50 -50.24 45.81
C ASN A 136 -13.39 -50.32 46.86
N PHE A 137 -12.56 -49.27 47.03
CA PHE A 137 -11.50 -49.25 48.04
C PHE A 137 -12.07 -49.16 49.46
N ILE A 138 -13.15 -48.41 49.70
CA ILE A 138 -13.81 -48.36 51.01
C ILE A 138 -14.55 -49.66 51.31
N VAL A 139 -15.25 -50.23 50.32
CA VAL A 139 -16.04 -51.47 50.48
C VAL A 139 -15.15 -52.72 50.55
N LYS A 140 -14.07 -52.80 49.77
CA LYS A 140 -13.13 -53.94 49.76
C LYS A 140 -11.88 -53.74 50.62
N GLY A 141 -11.53 -52.50 50.98
CA GLY A 141 -10.40 -52.16 51.86
C GLY A 141 -10.71 -52.33 53.35
N PHE A 142 -11.86 -52.90 53.69
CA PHE A 142 -12.13 -53.47 55.00
C PHE A 142 -12.12 -55.01 54.92
N PRO A 143 -10.95 -55.67 54.71
CA PRO A 143 -10.80 -57.06 55.09
C PRO A 143 -10.75 -57.10 56.62
N ILE A 144 -11.92 -57.07 57.27
CA ILE A 144 -12.03 -57.55 58.65
C ILE A 144 -11.84 -59.06 58.54
N SER A 145 -10.65 -59.49 58.94
CA SER A 145 -10.38 -60.78 59.58
C SER A 145 -11.62 -61.35 60.27
N MET A 146 -12.19 -62.44 59.73
CA MET A 146 -12.36 -63.73 60.42
C MET A 146 -12.97 -64.76 59.47
#